data_AF-A0A9J6F9R0-F1
#
_entry.id   AF-A0A9J6F9R0-F1
#
_cell.length_a   1.000
_cell.length_b   1.000
_cell.length_c   1.000
_cell.angle_alpha   90.00
_cell.angle_beta   90.00
_cell.angle_gamma   90.00
#
_symmetry.space_group_name_H-M   'P 1'
#
loop_
_entity.id
_entity.type
_entity.pdbx_description
1 polymer ?
#
loop_
_entity_poly.entity_id
_entity_poly.type
_entity_poly.pdbx_seq_one_letter_code
_entity_poly.pdbx_strand_id
1 'polypeptide(L)'
;MSIRVPNEIIKISGVILREQIVAAASTAFAYPVLADEKADIAGTEQMSTCIRFIDETGTNVYVREQFIGVVEVEQLISACIGSMILMSL
;
A
#
# COMPACT_ATOMS: atom_id res chain seq x y z
N MET A 1 -13.26 6.33 -27.69
CA MET A 1 -13.55 6.57 -26.27
C MET A 1 -12.36 7.26 -25.65
N SER A 2 -12.57 8.32 -24.86
CA SER A 2 -11.48 9.03 -24.18
C SER A 2 -10.97 8.21 -23.00
N ILE A 3 -9.67 7.96 -22.92
CA ILE A 3 -9.00 7.22 -21.84
C ILE A 3 -8.85 8.06 -20.55
N ARG A 4 -9.07 9.37 -20.65
CA ARG A 4 -8.81 10.31 -19.55
C ARG A 4 -9.73 10.09 -18.35
N VAL A 5 -11.04 10.03 -18.57
CA VAL A 5 -12.04 9.87 -17.49
C VAL A 5 -11.86 8.52 -16.77
N PRO A 6 -11.70 7.37 -17.46
CA PRO A 6 -11.40 6.11 -16.79
C PRO A 6 -10.13 6.15 -15.92
N ASN A 7 -9.04 6.74 -16.42
CA ASN A 7 -7.80 6.85 -15.65
C ASN A 7 -7.96 7.72 -14.41
N GLU A 8 -8.72 8.82 -14.50
CA GLU A 8 -9.02 9.69 -13.36
C GLU A 8 -9.85 8.94 -12.30
N ILE A 9 -10.85 8.15 -12.72
CA ILE A 9 -11.65 7.31 -11.81
C ILE A 9 -10.78 6.29 -11.09
N ILE A 10 -9.92 5.57 -11.82
CA ILE A 10 -8.99 4.58 -11.24
C ILE A 10 -8.10 5.24 -10.19
N LYS A 11 -7.53 6.41 -10.51
CA LYS A 11 -6.66 7.15 -9.59
C LYS A 11 -7.39 7.56 -8.32
N ILE A 12 -8.56 8.17 -8.43
CA ILE A 12 -9.35 8.61 -7.27
C ILE A 12 -9.79 7.41 -6.42
N SER A 13 -10.20 6.32 -7.07
CA SER A 13 -10.59 5.09 -6.37
C SER A 13 -9.43 4.51 -5.57
N GLY A 14 -8.22 4.50 -6.15
CA GLY A 14 -7.01 4.07 -5.45
C GLY A 14 -6.71 4.90 -4.20
N VAL A 15 -6.87 6.24 -4.29
CA VAL A 15 -6.68 7.13 -3.13
C VAL A 15 -7.71 6.84 -2.04
N ILE A 16 -9.00 6.76 -2.38
CA ILE A 16 -10.07 6.51 -1.41
C ILE A 16 -9.88 5.14 -0.73
N LEU A 17 -9.55 4.10 -1.50
CA LEU A 17 -9.29 2.77 -0.94
C LEU A 17 -8.11 2.80 0.03
N ARG A 18 -7.00 3.43 -0.35
CA ARG A 18 -5.83 3.57 0.53
C ARG A 18 -6.18 4.28 1.84
N GLU A 19 -6.88 5.40 1.78
CA GLU A 19 -7.32 6.15 2.98
C GLU A 19 -8.19 5.28 3.89
N GLN A 20 -9.11 4.50 3.33
CA GLN A 20 -9.96 3.59 4.10
C GLN A 20 -9.17 2.45 4.76
N ILE A 21 -8.18 1.89 4.05
CA ILE A 21 -7.31 0.84 4.58
C ILE A 21 -6.47 1.38 5.74
N VAL A 22 -5.83 2.55 5.56
CA VAL A 22 -5.00 3.18 6.59
C VAL A 22 -5.84 3.57 7.81
N ALA A 23 -7.04 4.12 7.59
CA ALA A 23 -7.98 4.43 8.68
C ALA A 23 -8.37 3.16 9.46
N ALA A 24 -8.68 2.05 8.77
CA ALA A 24 -9.00 0.78 9.41
C ALA A 24 -7.79 0.20 10.18
N ALA A 25 -6.58 0.28 9.62
CA ALA A 25 -5.37 -0.18 10.31
C ALA A 25 -5.05 0.66 11.56
N SER A 26 -5.34 1.97 11.52
CA SER A 26 -5.06 2.91 12.61
C SER A 26 -5.90 2.69 13.88
N THR A 27 -6.97 1.88 13.80
CA THR A 27 -7.74 1.49 14.98
C THR A 27 -7.05 0.38 15.79
N ALA A 28 -6.17 -0.39 15.15
CA ALA A 28 -5.39 -1.42 15.82
C ALA A 28 -4.28 -0.78 16.68
N PHE A 29 -3.91 -1.45 17.78
CA PHE A 29 -2.82 -1.01 18.65
C PHE A 29 -1.49 -0.82 17.89
N ALA A 30 -1.22 -1.70 16.93
CA ALA A 30 -0.08 -1.61 16.04
C ALA A 30 -0.38 -2.36 14.73
N TYR A 31 0.26 -1.95 13.66
CA TYR A 31 0.19 -2.62 12.37
C TYR A 31 1.57 -2.62 11.69
N PRO A 32 2.13 -3.79 11.34
CA PRO A 32 3.30 -3.84 10.47
C PRO A 32 2.96 -3.40 9.05
N VAL A 33 3.92 -2.72 8.44
CA VAL A 33 3.97 -2.49 7.00
C VAL A 33 4.88 -3.53 6.40
N LEU A 34 4.36 -4.28 5.43
CA LEU A 34 5.09 -5.27 4.67
C LEU A 34 5.50 -4.61 3.36
N ALA A 35 6.79 -4.65 3.07
CA ALA A 35 7.34 -4.18 1.81
C ALA A 35 8.05 -5.36 1.13
N ASP A 36 7.61 -5.71 -0.07
CA ASP A 36 8.23 -6.75 -0.89
C ASP A 36 8.80 -6.12 -2.16
N GLU A 37 10.09 -6.36 -2.36
CA GLU A 37 10.88 -5.84 -3.46
C GLU A 37 10.90 -6.85 -4.60
N LYS A 38 10.53 -6.38 -5.80
CA LYS A 38 10.69 -7.13 -7.03
C LYS A 38 11.07 -6.22 -8.19
N ALA A 39 12.05 -6.66 -8.97
CA ALA A 39 12.27 -6.14 -10.31
C ALA A 39 11.11 -6.53 -11.24
N ASP A 40 10.65 -5.58 -12.05
CA ASP A 40 9.73 -5.85 -13.14
C ASP A 40 10.43 -6.56 -14.31
N ILE A 41 9.66 -6.87 -15.37
CA ILE A 41 10.21 -7.54 -16.56
C ILE A 41 11.22 -6.69 -17.34
N ALA A 42 11.24 -5.38 -17.12
CA ALA A 42 12.19 -4.44 -17.71
C ALA A 42 13.44 -4.23 -16.84
N GLY A 43 13.50 -4.83 -15.64
CA GLY A 43 14.59 -4.66 -14.67
C GLY A 43 14.45 -3.38 -13.82
N THR A 44 13.29 -2.74 -13.81
CA THR A 44 13.01 -1.63 -12.91
C THR A 44 12.66 -2.19 -11.54
N GLU A 45 13.38 -1.78 -10.51
CA GLU A 45 13.05 -2.19 -9.15
C GLU A 45 11.71 -1.57 -8.73
N GLN A 46 10.83 -2.40 -8.19
CA GLN A 46 9.53 -1.99 -7.68
C GLN A 46 9.35 -2.54 -6.27
N MET A 47 8.66 -1.79 -5.42
CA MET A 47 8.34 -2.18 -4.07
C MET A 47 6.83 -2.21 -3.90
N SER A 48 6.30 -3.40 -3.67
CA SER A 48 4.91 -3.59 -3.28
C SER A 48 4.75 -3.42 -1.77
N THR A 49 3.67 -2.79 -1.36
CA THR A 49 3.40 -2.49 0.05
C THR A 49 2.03 -3.01 0.49
N CYS A 50 2.01 -3.63 1.66
CA CYS A 50 0.81 -4.11 2.32
C CYS A 50 0.80 -3.68 3.79
N ILE A 51 -0.38 -3.51 4.37
CA ILE A 51 -0.55 -3.35 5.82
C ILE A 51 -1.22 -4.61 6.35
N ARG A 52 -0.69 -5.15 7.45
CA ARG A 52 -1.30 -6.27 8.18
C ARG A 52 -1.65 -5.82 9.58
N PHE A 53 -2.89 -6.00 10.00
CA PHE A 53 -3.38 -5.57 11.31
C PHE A 53 -4.43 -6.53 11.88
N ILE A 54 -4.67 -6.43 13.19
CA ILE A 54 -5.77 -7.13 13.84
C ILE A 54 -7.03 -6.29 13.68
N ASP A 55 -8.04 -6.86 13.04
CA ASP A 55 -9.34 -6.21 12.84
C ASP A 55 -10.35 -6.86 13.80
N GLU A 56 -10.86 -6.05 14.71
CA GLU A 56 -11.83 -6.44 15.73
C GLU A 56 -13.19 -5.91 15.33
N THR A 57 -14.06 -6.80 14.86
CA THR A 57 -15.44 -6.45 14.49
C THR A 57 -16.41 -7.19 15.41
N GLY A 58 -16.92 -6.48 16.42
CA GLY A 58 -17.79 -7.06 17.44
C GLY A 58 -17.06 -8.08 18.30
N THR A 59 -17.48 -9.34 18.27
CA THR A 59 -16.81 -10.46 18.97
C THR A 59 -15.78 -11.18 18.11
N ASN A 60 -15.68 -10.83 16.82
CA ASN A 60 -14.80 -11.52 15.88
C ASN A 60 -13.47 -10.77 15.79
N VAL A 61 -12.39 -11.54 15.88
CA VAL A 61 -11.02 -11.04 15.73
C VAL A 61 -10.37 -11.79 14.59
N TYR A 62 -9.86 -11.07 13.60
CA TYR A 62 -9.15 -11.67 12.46
C TYR A 62 -7.92 -10.86 12.07
N VAL A 63 -6.93 -11.56 11.52
CA VAL A 63 -5.78 -10.92 10.87
C VAL A 63 -6.24 -10.44 9.50
N ARG A 64 -6.17 -9.14 9.27
CA ARG A 64 -6.49 -8.51 8.00
C ARG A 64 -5.19 -8.03 7.34
N GLU A 65 -4.96 -8.46 6.11
CA GLU A 65 -3.87 -7.95 5.27
C GLU A 65 -4.46 -7.27 4.05
N GLN A 66 -4.01 -6.06 3.76
CA GLN A 66 -4.48 -5.30 2.61
C GLN A 66 -3.33 -4.68 1.84
N PHE A 67 -3.42 -4.82 0.53
CA PHE A 67 -2.51 -4.23 -0.44
C PHE A 67 -2.75 -2.73 -0.56
N ILE A 68 -1.68 -1.94 -0.47
CA ILE A 68 -1.71 -0.48 -0.55
C ILE A 68 -1.34 0.00 -1.94
N GLY A 69 -0.29 -0.58 -2.52
CA GLY A 69 0.19 -0.19 -3.84
C GLY A 69 1.60 -0.66 -4.15
N VAL A 70 2.05 -0.32 -5.35
CA VAL A 70 3.43 -0.50 -5.80
C VAL A 70 4.05 0.87 -6.02
N VAL A 71 5.32 1.01 -5.63
CA VAL A 71 6.13 2.20 -5.88
C VAL A 71 7.36 1.77 -6.67
N GLU A 72 7.68 2.49 -7.75
CA GLU A 72 8.95 2.31 -8.47
C GLU A 72 10.10 2.84 -7.63
N VAL A 73 11.20 2.08 -7.56
CA VAL A 73 12.37 2.39 -6.75
C VAL A 73 13.58 2.56 -7.67
N GLU A 74 14.15 3.76 -7.75
CA GLU A 74 15.33 3.98 -8.59
C GLU A 74 16.59 3.31 -8.03
N GLN A 75 16.73 3.26 -6.70
CA GLN A 75 17.93 2.72 -6.04
C GLN A 75 17.59 2.02 -4.72
N LEU A 76 18.17 0.83 -4.55
CA LEU A 76 17.92 -0.06 -3.43
C LEU A 76 18.75 0.25 -2.19
N ILE A 77 18.72 1.51 -1.76
CA ILE A 77 19.44 1.95 -0.57
C ILE A 77 18.45 1.93 0.62
N SER A 78 18.85 1.34 1.74
CA SER A 78 17.98 1.17 2.93
C SER A 78 17.38 2.49 3.44
N ALA A 79 18.08 3.61 3.30
CA ALA A 79 17.58 4.94 3.63
C ALA A 79 16.43 5.40 2.70
N CYS A 80 16.49 5.03 1.42
CA CYS A 80 15.45 5.31 0.43
C CYS A 80 14.19 4.49 0.71
N ILE A 81 14.34 3.22 1.09
CA ILE A 81 13.21 2.32 1.40
C ILE A 81 12.36 2.87 2.55
N GLY A 82 12.98 3.29 3.66
CA GLY A 82 12.24 3.86 4.79
C GLY A 82 11.44 5.11 4.40
N SER A 83 12.04 5.99 3.59
CA SER A 83 11.39 7.20 3.08
C SER A 83 10.23 6.87 2.15
N MET A 84 10.38 5.84 1.30
CA MET A 84 9.33 5.39 0.38
C MET A 84 8.16 4.76 1.12
N ILE A 85 8.41 3.98 2.17
CA ILE A 85 7.35 3.44 3.03
C ILE A 85 6.55 4.58 3.66
N LEU A 86 7.23 5.61 4.19
CA LEU A 86 6.57 6.81 4.74
C LEU A 86 5.73 7.57 3.71
N MET A 87 6.16 7.62 2.45
CA MET A 87 5.38 8.24 1.36
C MET A 87 4.22 7.35 0.88
N SER A 88 4.31 6.03 1.08
CA SER A 88 3.33 5.04 0.64
C SER A 88 2.15 4.83 1.58
N LEU A 89 2.17 5.43 2.78
CA LEU A 89 1.08 5.38 3.76
C LEU A 89 0.23 6.64 3.70
#